data_AF-A0A2D4KAS1-F1
#
_entry.id   AF-A0A2D4KAS1-F1
#
_cell.length_a   1.000
_cell.length_b   1.000
_cell.length_c   1.000
_cell.angle_alpha   90.00
_cell.angle_beta   90.00
_cell.angle_gamma   90.00
#
_symmetry.space_group_name_H-M   'P 1'
#
loop_
_entity.id
_entity.type
_entity.pdbx_description
1 polymer ?
#
loop_
_entity_poly.entity_id
_entity_poly.type
_entity_poly.pdbx_seq_one_letter_code
_entity_poly.pdbx_strand_id
1 'polypeptide(L)'
;MLLRIIKKTTVMGERIRKKRELSKICMEMMTELNLINIWRRLNPEKKQFTFYSNPHQIWTQIDMAWMNGEIANEIKGIEILSNEWADHHPIQIIWKGRGKKI
;
A
#
# COMPACT_ATOMS: atom_id res chain seq x y z
N MET A 1 -48.78 -2.20 -17.62
CA MET A 1 -48.01 -2.72 -16.47
C MET A 1 -46.52 -2.46 -16.70
N LEU A 2 -46.20 -1.17 -16.90
CA LEU A 2 -44.85 -0.65 -17.02
C LEU A 2 -44.37 -0.16 -15.64
N LEU A 3 -43.05 -0.09 -15.44
CA LEU A 3 -42.36 0.69 -14.39
C LEU A 3 -42.29 0.13 -12.96
N ARG A 4 -41.97 -1.16 -12.77
CA ARG A 4 -41.50 -1.66 -11.44
C ARG A 4 -40.06 -2.18 -11.39
N ILE A 5 -39.31 -2.14 -12.50
CA ILE A 5 -37.94 -2.67 -12.55
C ILE A 5 -36.88 -1.59 -12.22
N ILE A 6 -37.22 -0.29 -12.24
CA ILE A 6 -36.26 0.83 -12.13
C ILE A 6 -36.21 1.45 -10.71
N LYS A 7 -36.48 0.71 -9.64
CA LYS A 7 -36.43 1.26 -8.26
C LYS A 7 -35.78 0.34 -7.21
N LYS A 8 -34.71 -0.37 -7.56
CA LYS A 8 -33.65 -0.68 -6.58
C LYS A 8 -32.46 0.23 -6.82
N THR A 9 -32.74 1.54 -6.74
CA THR A 9 -31.80 2.51 -6.18
C THR A 9 -31.39 2.02 -4.79
N THR A 10 -30.38 1.16 -4.73
CA THR A 10 -29.54 1.12 -3.54
C THR A 10 -28.73 2.40 -3.62
N VAL A 11 -29.27 3.45 -3.00
CA VAL A 11 -28.46 4.59 -2.57
C VAL A 11 -27.47 3.99 -1.57
N MET A 12 -26.35 3.48 -2.08
CA MET A 12 -25.18 3.20 -1.26
C MET A 12 -24.71 4.57 -0.81
N GLY A 13 -25.23 5.03 0.34
CA GLY A 13 -24.74 6.25 0.96
C GLY A 13 -23.23 6.19 0.98
N GLU A 14 -22.57 7.17 0.37
CA GLU A 14 -21.12 7.30 0.41
C GLU A 14 -20.70 7.49 1.86
N ARG A 15 -20.46 6.38 2.54
CA ARG A 15 -19.83 6.37 3.84
C ARG A 15 -18.42 6.88 3.59
N ILE A 16 -18.15 8.15 3.92
CA ILE A 16 -16.79 8.71 3.90
C ILE A 16 -15.94 7.79 4.77
N ARG A 17 -15.21 6.88 4.12
CA ARG A 17 -14.31 5.95 4.81
C ARG A 17 -13.14 6.79 5.27
N LYS A 18 -13.07 7.02 6.58
CA LYS A 18 -11.88 7.61 7.21
C LYS A 18 -10.68 6.77 6.75
N LYS A 19 -9.70 7.43 6.12
CA LYS A 19 -8.48 6.77 5.66
C LYS A 19 -7.83 6.12 6.87
N ARG A 20 -7.62 4.80 6.81
CA ARG A 20 -6.92 4.07 7.86
C ARG A 20 -5.45 4.37 7.71
N GLU A 21 -4.98 5.34 8.47
CA GLU A 21 -3.57 5.72 8.53
C GLU A 21 -2.92 5.01 9.72
N LEU A 22 -1.59 4.84 9.68
CA LEU A 22 -0.86 4.36 10.84
C LEU A 22 -1.13 5.26 12.04
N SER A 23 -0.98 4.70 13.24
CA SER A 23 -1.04 5.51 14.46
C SER A 23 -0.04 6.66 14.36
N LYS A 24 -0.43 7.83 14.88
CA LYS A 24 0.42 9.03 14.86
C LYS A 24 1.79 8.75 15.49
N ILE A 25 1.81 7.99 16.59
CA ILE A 25 3.02 7.58 17.31
C ILE A 25 3.95 6.75 16.41
N CYS A 26 3.42 5.79 15.64
CA CYS A 26 4.24 5.03 14.71
C CYS A 26 4.82 5.93 13.61
N MET A 27 4.04 6.88 13.08
CA MET A 27 4.53 7.81 12.06
C MET A 27 5.63 8.75 12.59
N GLU A 28 5.46 9.24 13.83
CA GLU A 28 6.47 10.05 14.53
C GLU A 28 7.76 9.25 14.71
N MET A 29 7.68 8.01 15.22
CA MET A 29 8.83 7.12 15.39
C MET A 29 9.56 6.84 14.06
N MET A 30 8.84 6.56 12.98
CA MET A 30 9.47 6.36 11.66
C MET A 30 10.18 7.62 11.18
N THR A 31 9.59 8.80 11.46
CA THR A 31 10.20 10.09 11.11
C THR A 31 11.48 10.34 11.92
N GLU A 32 11.47 10.09 13.23
CA GLU A 32 12.63 10.21 14.11
C GLU A 32 13.78 9.29 13.69
N LEU A 33 13.46 8.07 13.23
CA LEU A 33 14.44 7.10 12.72
C LEU A 33 14.88 7.38 11.28
N ASN A 34 14.42 8.46 10.66
CA ASN A 34 14.65 8.81 9.26
C ASN A 34 14.27 7.66 8.29
N LEU A 35 13.19 6.93 8.61
CA LEU A 35 12.65 5.84 7.81
C LEU A 35 11.51 6.35 6.93
N ILE A 36 11.60 6.05 5.64
CA ILE A 36 10.61 6.45 4.64
C ILE A 36 9.99 5.19 4.05
N ASN A 37 8.66 5.22 3.87
CA ASN A 37 7.96 4.18 3.12
C ASN A 37 8.24 4.36 1.63
N ILE A 38 9.14 3.53 1.10
CA ILE A 38 9.67 3.71 -0.26
C ILE A 38 8.69 3.33 -1.34
N TRP A 39 7.84 2.35 -1.06
CA TRP A 39 6.78 2.01 -2.01
C TRP A 39 5.89 3.22 -2.26
N ARG A 40 5.46 3.91 -1.18
CA ARG A 40 4.64 5.13 -1.28
C ARG A 40 5.39 6.30 -1.92
N ARG A 41 6.67 6.48 -1.58
CA ARG A 41 7.50 7.55 -2.17
C ARG A 41 7.67 7.40 -3.68
N LEU A 42 7.88 6.17 -4.17
CA LEU A 42 8.09 5.89 -5.60
C LEU A 42 6.79 5.72 -6.38
N ASN A 43 5.66 5.49 -5.72
CA ASN A 43 4.36 5.25 -6.35
C ASN A 43 3.22 6.07 -5.71
N PRO A 44 3.31 7.42 -5.66
CA PRO A 44 2.36 8.25 -4.93
C PRO A 44 0.92 8.12 -5.44
N GLU A 45 0.74 7.96 -6.76
CA GLU A 45 -0.56 7.88 -7.41
C GLU A 45 -1.10 6.45 -7.55
N LYS A 46 -0.25 5.42 -7.35
CA LYS A 46 -0.69 4.04 -7.56
C LYS A 46 -1.50 3.55 -6.36
N LYS A 47 -2.60 2.87 -6.68
CA LYS A 47 -3.43 2.15 -5.72
C LYS A 47 -3.26 0.65 -5.95
N GLN A 48 -2.24 0.08 -5.31
CA GLN A 48 -2.02 -1.36 -5.25
C GLN A 48 -2.10 -1.83 -3.80
N PHE A 49 -2.43 -3.10 -3.62
CA PHE A 49 -2.72 -3.71 -2.34
C PHE A 49 -1.91 -4.98 -2.19
N THR A 50 -1.65 -5.38 -0.96
CA THR A 50 -0.87 -6.59 -0.68
C THR A 50 -1.71 -7.73 -0.13
N PHE A 51 -2.87 -7.42 0.46
CA PHE A 51 -3.71 -8.40 1.13
C PHE A 51 -5.19 -8.16 0.84
N TYR A 52 -5.94 -9.26 0.67
CA TYR A 52 -7.40 -9.24 0.62
C TYR A 52 -8.02 -9.90 1.85
N SER A 53 -8.83 -9.15 2.59
CA SER A 53 -9.55 -9.68 3.73
C SER A 53 -10.90 -10.26 3.29
N ASN A 54 -11.01 -11.60 3.25
CA ASN A 54 -12.27 -12.28 2.93
C ASN A 54 -13.45 -11.86 3.83
N PRO A 55 -13.34 -11.81 5.17
CA PRO A 55 -14.47 -11.46 6.02
C PRO A 55 -14.98 -10.02 5.80
N HIS A 56 -14.07 -9.11 5.47
CA HIS A 56 -14.39 -7.69 5.31
C HIS A 56 -14.62 -7.28 3.85
N GLN A 57 -14.30 -8.17 2.90
CA GLN A 57 -14.37 -7.95 1.46
C GLN A 57 -13.61 -6.69 1.01
N ILE A 58 -12.40 -6.47 1.55
CA ILE A 58 -11.61 -5.26 1.33
C ILE A 58 -10.15 -5.62 1.00
N TRP A 59 -9.62 -4.91 0.00
CA TRP A 59 -8.19 -4.87 -0.30
C TRP A 59 -7.47 -3.87 0.58
N THR A 60 -6.34 -4.28 1.15
CA THR A 60 -5.50 -3.47 2.03
C THR A 60 -4.03 -3.62 1.66
N GLN A 61 -3.26 -2.56 1.91
CA GLN A 61 -1.81 -2.61 1.82
C GLN A 61 -1.27 -2.57 3.25
N ILE A 62 -0.97 -3.73 3.80
CA ILE A 62 -0.47 -3.88 5.18
C ILE A 62 1.03 -4.20 5.22
N ASP A 63 1.59 -4.61 4.09
CA ASP A 63 3.02 -4.82 3.94
C ASP A 63 3.67 -3.53 3.43
N MET A 64 4.71 -3.07 4.14
CA MET A 64 5.38 -1.80 3.89
C MET A 64 6.90 -1.99 3.86
N ALA A 65 7.56 -1.32 2.90
CA ALA A 65 9.01 -1.26 2.82
C ALA A 65 9.50 0.07 3.38
N TRP A 66 9.95 0.07 4.63
CA TRP A 66 10.57 1.22 5.29
C TRP A 66 12.09 1.12 5.16
N MET A 67 12.75 2.20 4.75
CA MET A 67 14.21 2.26 4.77
C MET A 67 14.72 3.68 4.99
N ASN A 68 15.99 3.78 5.40
CA ASN A 68 16.65 5.06 5.59
C ASN A 68 16.67 5.88 4.29
N GLY A 69 16.50 7.20 4.40
CA GLY A 69 16.47 8.11 3.26
C GLY A 69 17.69 8.04 2.33
N GLU A 70 18.86 7.67 2.83
CA GLU A 70 20.07 7.47 2.01
C GLU A 70 19.96 6.21 1.13
N ILE A 71 19.61 5.07 1.72
CA ILE A 71 19.46 3.79 1.00
C ILE A 71 18.30 3.89 0.00
N ALA A 72 17.27 4.66 0.34
CA ALA A 72 16.14 4.93 -0.54
C ALA A 72 16.56 5.53 -1.89
N ASN A 73 17.58 6.39 -1.91
CA ASN A 73 18.11 7.01 -3.14
C ASN A 73 18.94 6.01 -3.98
N GLU A 74 19.10 4.77 -3.50
CA GLU A 74 19.84 3.70 -4.17
C GLU A 74 18.95 2.62 -4.76
N ILE A 75 17.65 2.69 -4.50
CA ILE A 75 16.67 1.77 -5.08
C ILE A 75 16.52 2.07 -6.57
N LYS A 76 16.65 1.02 -7.40
CA LYS A 76 16.38 1.06 -8.84
C LYS A 76 14.89 0.91 -9.13
N GLY A 77 14.20 0.11 -8.34
CA GLY A 77 12.77 -0.16 -8.52
C GLY A 77 12.15 -0.86 -7.32
N ILE A 78 10.85 -0.69 -7.18
CA ILE A 78 10.03 -1.40 -6.19
C ILE A 78 8.67 -1.72 -6.81
N GLU A 79 8.20 -2.94 -6.61
CA GLU A 79 6.93 -3.41 -7.15
C GLU A 79 6.21 -4.36 -6.20
N ILE A 80 4.88 -4.38 -6.28
CA ILE A 80 4.04 -5.41 -5.65
C ILE A 80 3.71 -6.41 -6.75
N LEU A 81 4.13 -7.66 -6.57
CA LEU A 81 3.94 -8.74 -7.51
C LEU A 81 2.62 -9.47 -7.24
N SER A 82 1.94 -9.92 -8.30
CA SER A 82 0.79 -10.83 -8.19
C SER A 82 1.21 -12.18 -7.62
N ASN A 83 0.40 -12.73 -6.72
CA ASN A 83 0.63 -14.05 -6.14
C ASN A 83 -0.70 -14.80 -5.99
N GLU A 84 -0.68 -16.10 -6.31
CA GLU A 84 -1.82 -17.00 -6.16
C GLU A 84 -1.61 -18.05 -5.05
N TRP A 85 -0.37 -18.18 -4.57
CA TRP A 85 0.04 -19.24 -3.64
C TRP A 85 -0.14 -18.85 -2.16
N ALA A 86 -0.18 -17.55 -1.86
CA ALA A 86 -0.41 -17.04 -0.51
C ALA A 86 -1.44 -15.90 -0.54
N ASP A 87 -2.02 -15.62 0.62
CA ASP A 87 -2.98 -14.52 0.82
C ASP A 87 -2.33 -13.13 0.76
N HIS A 88 -1.01 -13.05 0.80
CA HIS A 88 -0.23 -11.85 0.60
C HIS A 88 0.53 -11.81 -0.74
N HIS A 89 0.52 -10.64 -1.35
CA HIS A 89 1.30 -10.29 -2.54
C HIS A 89 2.71 -9.85 -2.12
N PRO A 90 3.78 -10.44 -2.69
CA PRO A 90 5.13 -10.08 -2.33
C PRO A 90 5.52 -8.68 -2.82
N ILE A 91 6.36 -8.00 -2.04
CA ILE A 91 7.01 -6.75 -2.43
C ILE A 91 8.43 -7.06 -2.89
N GLN A 92 8.74 -6.75 -4.14
CA GLN A 92 10.08 -6.89 -4.69
C GLN A 92 10.79 -5.53 -4.69
N ILE A 93 12.04 -5.50 -4.22
CA ILE A 93 12.90 -4.31 -4.21
C ILE A 93 14.16 -4.62 -5.01
N ILE A 94 14.45 -3.79 -6.02
CA ILE A 94 15.68 -3.86 -6.80
C ILE A 94 16.63 -2.79 -6.28
N TRP A 95 17.71 -3.19 -5.63
CA TRP A 95 18.72 -2.28 -5.08
C TRP A 95 19.98 -2.26 -5.94
N LYS A 96 20.55 -1.07 -6.21
CA LYS A 96 21.80 -0.95 -6.98
C LYS A 96 23.04 -1.42 -6.22
N GLY A 97 22.94 -1.53 -4.89
CA GLY A 97 24.08 -1.80 -4.01
C GLY A 97 25.02 -0.60 -3.87
N ARG A 98 25.81 -0.59 -2.79
CA ARG A 98 26.97 0.29 -2.68
C ARG A 98 28.18 -0.49 -3.21
N GLY A 99 28.89 0.05 -4.19
CA GLY A 99 30.18 -0.50 -4.59
C GLY A 99 31.10 -0.57 -3.36
N LYS A 100 31.86 -1.66 -3.21
CA LYS A 100 32.89 -1.74 -2.16
C LYS A 100 33.86 -0.57 -2.39
N LYS A 101 33.95 0.34 -1.41
CA LYS A 101 35.11 1.24 -1.33
C LYS A 101 36.29 0.34 -1.01
N ILE A 102 37.15 0.12 -2.00
CA ILE A 102 38.48 -0.48 -1.82
C ILE A 102 39.36 0.58 -1.15
#